data_AF-A0A1G6LPE0-F1
#
_entry.id   AF-A0A1G6LPE0-F1
#
_cell.length_a   1.000
_cell.length_b   1.000
_cell.length_c   1.000
_cell.angle_alpha   90.00
_cell.angle_beta   90.00
_cell.angle_gamma   90.00
#
_symmetry.space_group_name_H-M   'P 1'
#
loop_
_entity.id
_entity.type
_entity.pdbx_description
1 polymer ?
#
loop_
_entity_poly.entity_id
_entity_poly.type
_entity_poly.pdbx_seq_one_letter_code
_entity_poly.pdbx_strand_id
1 'polypeptide(L)' 'MDYKSINEYCTENKLDYKSFFHIVKATKLKPFIQKSARYTLYKNEDLDKVKKLYEKLPELLKQ' A
#
# COMPACT_ATOMS: atom_id res chain seq x y z
N MET A 1 12.62 3.87 9.90
CA MET A 1 11.17 4.06 10.13
C MET A 1 10.45 2.84 9.58
N ASP A 2 9.80 2.05 10.44
CA ASP A 2 9.17 0.78 10.04
C ASP A 2 7.77 0.97 9.41
N TYR A 3 7.20 2.16 9.57
CA TYR A 3 5.86 2.52 9.11
C TYR A 3 5.92 3.74 8.19
N LYS A 4 5.07 3.74 7.15
CA LYS A 4 4.88 4.88 6.23
C LYS A 4 3.42 5.02 5.86
N SER A 5 3.00 6.22 5.47
CA SER A 5 1.69 6.40 4.85
C SER A 5 1.68 5.80 3.44
N ILE A 6 0.49 5.44 2.94
CA ILE A 6 0.33 4.96 1.56
C ILE A 6 0.86 6.01 0.57
N ASN A 7 0.62 7.30 0.86
CA ASN A 7 1.04 8.40 0.00
C ASN A 7 2.57 8.50 -0.11
N GLU A 8 3.28 8.44 1.02
CA GLU A 8 4.75 8.43 1.03
C GLU A 8 5.30 7.20 0.30
N TYR A 9 4.76 6.02 0.57
CA TYR A 9 5.21 4.78 -0.06
C TYR A 9 5.01 4.79 -1.57
N CYS A 10 3.85 5.26 -2.05
CA CYS A 10 3.58 5.41 -3.48
C CYS A 10 4.52 6.42 -4.14
N THR A 11 4.80 7.54 -3.46
CA THR A 11 5.71 8.58 -3.97
C THR A 11 7.13 8.04 -4.17
N GLU A 12 7.67 7.32 -3.18
CA GLU A 12 9.01 6.74 -3.25
C GLU A 12 9.12 5.64 -4.30
N ASN A 13 8.07 4.83 -4.47
CA ASN A 13 8.05 3.71 -5.41
C ASN A 13 7.52 4.08 -6.80
N LYS A 14 7.18 5.36 -7.03
CA LYS A 14 6.55 5.86 -8.27
C LYS A 14 5.30 5.04 -8.66
N LEU A 15 4.47 4.71 -7.68
CA LEU A 15 3.22 3.96 -7.86
C LEU A 15 2.02 4.91 -7.96
N ASP A 16 1.01 4.52 -8.74
CA ASP A 16 -0.26 5.24 -8.75
C ASP A 16 -0.97 5.08 -7.40
N TYR A 17 -1.13 6.20 -6.68
CA TYR A 17 -1.73 6.22 -5.35
C TYR A 17 -3.14 5.62 -5.36
N LYS A 18 -3.97 5.95 -6.36
CA LYS A 18 -5.38 5.57 -6.37
C LYS A 18 -5.56 4.06 -6.54
N SER A 19 -4.87 3.48 -7.51
CA SER A 19 -4.87 2.03 -7.77
C SER A 19 -4.29 1.26 -6.60
N PHE A 20 -3.16 1.72 -6.08
CA PHE A 20 -2.51 1.08 -4.94
C PHE A 20 -3.38 1.18 -3.67
N PHE A 21 -4.01 2.32 -3.41
CA PHE A 21 -4.95 2.52 -2.29
C PHE A 21 -6.15 1.57 -2.35
N HIS A 22 -6.71 1.34 -3.54
CA HIS A 22 -7.80 0.37 -3.72
C HIS A 22 -7.37 -1.05 -3.38
N ILE A 23 -6.14 -1.45 -3.75
CA ILE A 23 -5.61 -2.79 -3.45
C ILE A 23 -5.27 -2.91 -1.97
N VAL A 24 -4.68 -1.88 -1.35
CA VAL A 24 -4.46 -1.84 0.10
C VAL A 24 -5.79 -1.99 0.85
N LYS A 25 -6.87 -1.35 0.37
CA LYS A 25 -8.22 -1.56 0.92
C LYS A 25 -8.74 -2.98 0.68
N ALA A 26 -8.55 -3.53 -0.53
CA ALA A 26 -9.00 -4.87 -0.88
C ALA A 26 -8.32 -5.96 -0.04
N THR A 27 -7.04 -5.77 0.29
CA THR A 27 -6.26 -6.68 1.13
C THR A 27 -6.59 -6.59 2.62
N LYS A 28 -7.49 -5.68 3.03
CA LYS A 28 -7.90 -5.46 4.44
C LYS A 28 -6.71 -5.29 5.38
N LEU A 29 -5.64 -4.65 4.92
CA LEU A 29 -4.46 -4.40 5.75
C LEU A 29 -4.81 -3.60 6.99
N LYS A 30 -4.35 -4.08 8.15
CA LYS A 30 -4.56 -3.39 9.43
C LYS A 30 -3.65 -2.17 9.48
N PRO A 31 -4.20 -0.95 9.55
CA PRO A 31 -3.37 0.23 9.72
C PRO A 31 -2.77 0.28 11.12
N PHE A 32 -1.54 0.76 11.20
CA PHE A 32 -0.93 1.17 12.46
C PHE A 32 -1.41 2.59 12.77
N ILE A 33 -2.52 2.70 13.50
CA ILE A 33 -3.11 3.98 13.86
C ILE A 33 -2.27 4.59 14.99
N GLN A 34 -1.41 5.54 14.64
CA GLN A 34 -0.77 6.38 15.65
C GLN A 34 -1.78 7.48 16.04
N LYS A 35 -2.23 7.47 17.30
CA LYS A 35 -3.32 8.33 17.85
C LYS A 35 -3.16 9.84 17.63
N SER A 36 -2.01 10.32 17.16
CA SER A 36 -1.71 11.75 17.00
C SER A 36 -1.61 12.24 15.55
N ALA A 37 -1.58 11.36 14.54
CA ALA A 37 -1.40 11.77 13.15
C ALA A 37 -2.72 11.73 12.38
N ARG A 38 -3.02 12.78 11.61
CA ARG A 38 -4.14 12.83 10.64
C ARG A 38 -4.00 11.83 9.48
N TYR A 39 -3.02 10.93 9.56
CA TYR A 39 -2.60 10.04 8.48
C TYR A 39 -2.51 8.61 8.99
N THR A 40 -3.07 7.70 8.19
CA THR A 40 -3.02 6.27 8.43
C THR A 40 -1.65 5.74 8.01
N LEU A 41 -0.90 5.18 8.97
CA LEU A 41 0.39 4.55 8.71
C LEU A 41 0.22 3.04 8.54
N TYR A 42 1.08 2.45 7.73
CA TYR A 42 1.11 1.02 7.45
C TYR A 42 2.55 0.53 7.58
N LYS A 43 2.73 -0.74 7.97
CA LYS A 43 4.05 -1.36 7.97
C LYS A 43 4.61 -1.44 6.56
N ASN A 44 5.88 -1.12 6.39
CA ASN A 44 6.54 -1.22 5.09
C ASN A 44 6.50 -2.65 4.53
N GLU A 45 6.66 -3.67 5.38
CA GLU A 45 6.54 -5.08 4.96
C GLU A 45 5.18 -5.42 4.37
N ASP A 46 4.11 -4.87 4.95
CA ASP A 46 2.76 -5.12 4.48
C ASP A 46 2.45 -4.37 3.17
N LEU A 47 2.96 -3.15 3.03
CA LEU A 47 2.90 -2.40 1.77
C LEU A 47 3.71 -3.11 0.66
N ASP A 48 4.84 -3.75 1.00
CA ASP A 48 5.63 -4.54 0.05
C ASP A 48 4.88 -5.78 -0.46
N LYS A 49 4.14 -6.47 0.41
CA LYS A 49 3.25 -7.57 0.00
C LYS A 49 2.19 -7.07 -0.99
N VAL A 50 1.61 -5.89 -0.75
CA VAL A 50 0.63 -5.29 -1.66
C VAL A 50 1.26 -4.87 -2.97
N LYS A 51 2.48 -4.34 -2.95
CA LYS A 51 3.25 -4.01 -4.15
C LYS A 51 3.49 -5.26 -5.02
N LYS A 52 3.89 -6.37 -4.42
CA LYS A 52 4.05 -7.65 -5.12
C LYS A 52 2.74 -8.15 -5.74
N LEU A 53 1.60 -7.95 -5.07
CA LEU A 53 0.29 -8.26 -5.63
C LEU A 53 -0.06 -7.32 -6.80
N TYR A 54 0.25 -6.03 -6.66
CA TYR A 54 0.04 -5.02 -7.70
C TYR A 54 0.81 -5.34 -8.99
N GLU A 55 2.07 -5.77 -8.88
CA GLU A 55 2.89 -6.15 -10.04
C GLU A 55 2.40 -7.44 -10.73
N LYS A 56 1.72 -8.33 -9.99
CA LYS A 56 1.14 -9.57 -10.53
C LYS A 56 -0.24 -9.41 -11.19
N LEU A 57 -0.94 -8.29 -10.96
CA LEU A 57 -2.25 -8.01 -11.59
C LEU A 57 -2.24 -8.05 -13.13
N PRO A 58 -1.29 -7.41 -13.85
CA PRO A 58 -1.27 -7.45 -15.32
C PRO A 58 -1.02 -8.85 -15.89
N GLU A 59 -0.42 -9.76 -15.12
CA GLU A 59 -0.23 -11.16 -15.52
C GLU A 59 -1.53 -11.98 -15.40
N LEU A 60 -2.33 -11.73 -14.36
CA LEU A 60 -3.60 -12.43 -14.11
C LEU A 60 -4.75 -11.98 -15.03
N LEU A 61 -4.71 -10.75 -15.55
CA LEU A 61 -5.73 -10.22 -16.48
C LEU A 61 -5.59 -10.73 -17.93
N LYS A 62 -4.52 -11.48 -18.25
CA LYS A 62 -4.22 -11.97 -19.61
C LYS A 62 -4.68 -13.42 -19.86
N GLN A 63 -5.48 -14.01 -18.99
CA GLN A 63 -6.06 -15.37 -19.16
C GLN A 63 -7.46 -15.35 -19.78
#